data_AF-A0A1V5MQ62-F1
#
_entry.id   AF-A0A1V5MQ62-F1
#
_cell.length_a   1.000
_cell.length_b   1.000
_cell.length_c   1.000
_cell.angle_alpha   90.00
_cell.angle_beta   90.00
_cell.angle_gamma   90.00
#
_symmetry.space_group_name_H-M   'P 1'
#
loop_
_entity.id
_entity.type
_entity.pdbx_description
1 polymer ?
#
loop_
_entity_poly.entity_id
_entity_poly.type
_entity_poly.pdbx_seq_one_letter_code
_entity_poly.pdbx_strand_id
1 'polypeptide(L)'
;MFSDFLFEAGSQIIHQAAKLRYMSAGKVEVPMVLRAPFGSVKQTGPHHSGSYYPMWAHVPGLIVVVPSNPADAKGLMKTALRAHDPVIFMEHKALFGSKGQVPTEEHFVPFGQAKVVQEGTDLTIVSCGLLLQHSVTAAQTLKAKGISCEVIDLRTIVPLDVETIAASVAKTGKLLIVDEAWSMCGVAAEISAAMMELAFDELDAPIGRICTDPVSFPFSPALENEFIITPEKIVTAAQNVLAGRPIPQIRFSGKAAPAAPPVAPQPVVVAAPAAAPVAAAPQTPAAGPAKATVEGIPVIMPNQDLTITEAKVVRWLKKLGDAVRTGEPVVEVETDKAVSEIESPTDGILAEILAPEETLVPLAESLAIIKPK
;
A
#
# COMPACT_ATOMS: atom_id res chain seq x y z
N MET A 1 0.51 -3.27 -14.20
CA MET A 1 1.99 -3.31 -14.28
C MET A 1 2.52 -2.52 -13.09
N PHE A 2 3.60 -2.95 -12.45
CA PHE A 2 4.08 -2.41 -11.16
C PHE A 2 5.21 -1.40 -11.35
N SER A 3 5.43 -0.52 -10.37
CA SER A 3 6.46 0.53 -10.43
C SER A 3 7.87 -0.03 -10.54
N ASP A 4 8.10 -1.25 -10.04
CA ASP A 4 9.34 -2.02 -10.19
C ASP A 4 9.77 -2.16 -11.67
N PHE A 5 8.82 -2.17 -12.60
CA PHE A 5 9.12 -2.35 -14.02
C PHE A 5 9.37 -1.03 -14.77
N LEU A 6 9.21 0.13 -14.10
CA LEU A 6 9.60 1.41 -14.69
C LEU A 6 11.10 1.48 -15.02
N PHE A 7 11.93 0.70 -14.31
CA PHE A 7 13.37 0.66 -14.56
C PHE A 7 13.74 0.13 -15.94
N GLU A 8 12.93 -0.76 -16.52
CA GLU A 8 13.12 -1.24 -17.90
C GLU A 8 12.99 -0.09 -18.92
N ALA A 9 12.17 0.91 -18.61
CA ALA A 9 12.01 2.13 -19.42
C ALA A 9 12.87 3.30 -18.92
N GLY A 10 13.75 3.09 -17.92
CA GLY A 10 14.44 4.16 -17.20
C GLY A 10 15.21 5.12 -18.11
N SER A 11 15.89 4.62 -19.15
CA SER A 11 16.60 5.48 -20.10
C SER A 11 15.66 6.39 -20.90
N GLN A 12 14.49 5.91 -21.30
CA GLN A 12 13.50 6.73 -22.01
C GLN A 12 12.92 7.82 -21.10
N ILE A 13 12.71 7.48 -19.82
CA ILE A 13 12.17 8.42 -18.83
C ILE A 13 13.22 9.49 -18.49
N ILE A 14 14.42 9.06 -18.06
CA ILE A 14 15.44 9.93 -17.47
C ILE A 14 16.25 10.66 -18.53
N HIS A 15 16.70 9.98 -19.58
CA HIS A 15 17.60 10.57 -20.56
C HIS A 15 16.86 11.29 -21.68
N GLN A 16 15.64 10.87 -22.00
CA GLN A 16 14.83 11.50 -23.04
C GLN A 16 13.76 12.41 -22.43
N ALA A 17 12.69 11.84 -21.87
CA ALA A 17 11.50 12.58 -21.49
C ALA A 17 11.79 13.75 -20.52
N ALA A 18 12.52 13.50 -19.44
CA ALA A 18 12.82 14.51 -18.41
C ALA A 18 13.67 15.68 -18.93
N LYS A 19 14.50 15.46 -19.96
CA LYS A 19 15.54 16.43 -20.38
C LYS A 19 15.21 17.14 -21.68
N LEU A 20 14.31 16.60 -22.50
CA LEU A 20 14.10 17.08 -23.87
C LEU A 20 13.65 18.55 -23.91
N ARG A 21 12.82 18.99 -22.97
CA ARG A 21 12.41 20.39 -22.86
C ARG A 21 13.59 21.32 -22.56
N TYR A 22 14.46 20.93 -21.64
CA TYR A 22 15.68 21.68 -21.34
C TYR A 22 16.65 21.70 -22.53
N MET A 23 16.95 20.53 -23.11
CA MET A 23 17.89 20.39 -24.23
C MET A 23 17.44 21.14 -25.49
N SER A 24 16.13 21.24 -25.70
CA SER A 24 15.54 21.97 -26.83
C SER A 24 15.34 23.46 -26.55
N ALA A 25 15.75 23.96 -25.38
CA ALA A 25 15.47 25.32 -24.91
C ALA A 25 13.98 25.68 -24.99
N GLY A 26 13.11 24.75 -24.57
CA GLY A 26 11.66 24.90 -24.55
C GLY A 26 10.96 24.69 -25.88
N LYS A 27 11.67 24.35 -26.97
CA LYS A 27 11.06 24.12 -28.29
C LYS A 27 10.28 22.82 -28.38
N VAL A 28 10.59 21.85 -27.53
CA VAL A 28 9.92 20.54 -27.48
C VAL A 28 9.38 20.32 -26.08
N GLU A 29 8.09 20.03 -25.97
CA GLU A 29 7.43 19.62 -24.74
C GLU A 29 7.24 18.10 -24.73
N VAL A 30 7.10 17.51 -23.53
CA VAL A 30 6.88 16.06 -23.36
C VAL A 30 5.64 15.84 -22.49
N PRO A 31 4.43 16.10 -23.02
CA PRO A 31 3.17 15.91 -22.29
C PRO A 31 2.86 14.42 -22.16
N MET A 32 3.38 13.80 -21.10
CA MET A 32 3.28 12.36 -20.87
C MET A 32 2.93 12.08 -19.41
N VAL A 33 2.01 11.15 -19.17
CA VAL A 33 1.68 10.64 -17.83
C VAL A 33 2.04 9.17 -17.74
N LEU A 34 2.99 8.84 -16.87
CA LEU A 34 3.41 7.48 -16.55
C LEU A 34 2.72 7.05 -15.26
N ARG A 35 1.75 6.14 -15.37
CA ARG A 35 1.04 5.60 -14.20
C ARG A 35 1.74 4.35 -13.68
N ALA A 36 2.07 4.36 -12.40
CA ALA A 36 2.88 3.31 -11.78
C ALA A 36 2.33 2.92 -10.41
N PRO A 37 1.58 1.81 -10.34
CA PRO A 37 1.18 1.19 -9.08
C PRO A 37 2.38 0.76 -8.23
N PHE A 38 2.40 1.10 -6.95
CA PHE A 38 3.50 0.80 -6.02
C PHE A 38 2.98 0.31 -4.65
N GLY A 39 3.92 -0.01 -3.75
CA GLY A 39 3.67 -0.34 -2.33
C GLY A 39 3.26 -1.79 -2.12
N SER A 40 3.27 -2.28 -0.88
CA SER A 40 2.94 -3.70 -0.65
C SER A 40 1.45 -3.97 -0.58
N VAL A 41 1.06 -5.13 -1.12
CA VAL A 41 -0.26 -5.73 -0.94
C VAL A 41 -0.11 -7.25 -0.94
N LYS A 42 -0.76 -7.92 0.02
CA LYS A 42 -0.99 -9.38 0.03
C LYS A 42 0.23 -10.22 -0.37
N GLN A 43 1.40 -10.01 0.26
CA GLN A 43 2.57 -10.88 0.05
C GLN A 43 3.03 -10.97 -1.40
N THR A 44 2.99 -9.86 -2.14
CA THR A 44 3.36 -9.85 -3.58
C THR A 44 4.88 -9.90 -3.85
N GLY A 45 5.67 -10.00 -2.78
CA GLY A 45 7.11 -10.24 -2.83
C GLY A 45 7.92 -9.04 -3.34
N PRO A 46 9.23 -9.25 -3.55
CA PRO A 46 10.18 -8.15 -3.69
C PRO A 46 10.09 -7.37 -5.00
N HIS A 47 9.53 -7.95 -6.08
CA HIS A 47 9.49 -7.33 -7.42
C HIS A 47 8.16 -6.65 -7.74
N HIS A 48 7.29 -6.49 -6.74
CA HIS A 48 5.96 -5.89 -6.93
C HIS A 48 5.60 -4.88 -5.84
N SER A 49 6.41 -4.74 -4.80
CA SER A 49 6.04 -3.98 -3.60
C SER A 49 6.89 -2.73 -3.37
N GLY A 50 7.90 -2.47 -4.20
CA GLY A 50 8.84 -1.39 -3.94
C GLY A 50 8.22 0.01 -4.07
N SER A 51 8.70 0.93 -3.23
CA SER A 51 8.31 2.34 -3.18
C SER A 51 9.43 3.21 -3.74
N TYR A 52 9.53 3.31 -5.07
CA TYR A 52 10.68 3.90 -5.76
C TYR A 52 10.54 5.38 -6.12
N TYR A 53 9.50 6.08 -5.65
CA TYR A 53 9.35 7.52 -5.93
C TYR A 53 10.56 8.37 -5.52
N PRO A 54 11.40 8.05 -4.51
CA PRO A 54 12.59 8.87 -4.24
C PRO A 54 13.62 8.82 -5.39
N MET A 55 13.74 7.69 -6.10
CA MET A 55 14.67 7.57 -7.22
C MET A 55 14.28 8.48 -8.38
N TRP A 56 12.97 8.57 -8.65
CA TRP A 56 12.43 9.43 -9.69
C TRP A 56 12.41 10.90 -9.27
N ALA A 57 12.19 11.17 -7.98
CA ALA A 57 12.22 12.51 -7.42
C ALA A 57 13.58 13.20 -7.60
N HIS A 58 14.66 12.43 -7.70
CA HIS A 58 16.00 12.96 -7.88
C HIS A 58 16.30 13.44 -9.32
N VAL A 59 15.40 13.20 -10.28
CA VAL A 59 15.63 13.52 -11.70
C VAL A 59 14.98 14.86 -12.07
N PRO A 60 15.76 15.91 -12.39
CA PRO A 60 15.20 17.20 -12.80
C PRO A 60 14.40 17.08 -14.11
N GLY A 61 13.30 17.84 -14.17
CA GLY A 61 12.38 17.84 -15.31
C GLY A 61 11.26 16.81 -15.22
N LEU A 62 11.26 15.96 -14.19
CA LEU A 62 10.11 15.14 -13.83
C LEU A 62 9.21 15.84 -12.81
N ILE A 63 7.92 15.57 -12.91
CA ILE A 63 6.93 15.83 -11.86
C ILE A 63 6.56 14.47 -11.26
N VAL A 64 6.53 14.35 -9.94
CA VAL A 64 6.23 13.08 -9.25
C VAL A 64 5.11 13.30 -8.25
N VAL A 65 4.01 12.56 -8.40
CA VAL A 65 2.82 12.68 -7.53
C VAL A 65 2.44 11.33 -6.93
N VAL A 66 1.93 11.37 -5.69
CA VAL A 66 1.51 10.21 -4.90
C VAL A 66 0.14 10.52 -4.26
N PRO A 67 -0.99 10.34 -4.97
CA PRO A 67 -2.32 10.55 -4.41
C PRO A 67 -2.63 9.60 -3.25
N SER A 68 -3.38 10.10 -2.27
CA SER A 68 -3.73 9.38 -1.03
C SER A 68 -5.22 9.01 -0.91
N ASN A 69 -6.07 9.56 -1.79
CA ASN A 69 -7.52 9.39 -1.76
C ASN A 69 -8.14 9.63 -3.15
N PRO A 70 -9.41 9.21 -3.37
CA PRO A 70 -10.06 9.34 -4.68
C PRO A 70 -10.20 10.77 -5.23
N ALA A 71 -10.45 11.77 -4.37
CA ALA A 71 -10.56 13.17 -4.83
C ALA A 71 -9.22 13.68 -5.36
N ASP A 72 -8.14 13.44 -4.61
CA ASP A 72 -6.79 13.86 -5.02
C ASP A 72 -6.29 13.07 -6.23
N ALA A 73 -6.63 11.78 -6.35
CA ALA A 73 -6.36 11.00 -7.55
C ALA A 73 -7.03 11.61 -8.80
N LYS A 74 -8.33 11.99 -8.71
CA LYS A 74 -9.02 12.70 -9.80
C LYS A 74 -8.35 14.04 -10.10
N GLY A 75 -8.11 14.85 -9.07
CA GLY A 75 -7.58 16.20 -9.19
C GLY A 75 -6.19 16.24 -9.81
N LEU A 76 -5.26 15.45 -9.27
CA LEU A 76 -3.88 15.36 -9.76
C LEU A 76 -3.83 14.76 -11.17
N MET A 77 -4.65 13.73 -11.48
CA MET A 77 -4.68 13.15 -12.82
C MET A 77 -5.17 14.17 -13.85
N LYS A 78 -6.21 14.96 -13.52
CA LYS A 78 -6.71 16.02 -14.39
C LYS A 78 -5.66 17.12 -14.63
N THR A 79 -4.87 17.46 -13.61
CA THR A 79 -3.72 18.37 -13.73
C THR A 79 -2.62 17.76 -14.59
N ALA A 80 -2.28 16.48 -14.38
CA ALA A 80 -1.24 15.76 -15.13
C ALA A 80 -1.54 15.63 -16.62
N LEU A 81 -2.78 15.36 -16.99
CA LEU A 81 -3.20 15.30 -18.39
C LEU A 81 -3.11 16.66 -19.12
N ARG A 82 -2.90 17.76 -18.38
CA ARG A 82 -2.70 19.12 -18.92
C ARG A 82 -1.27 19.62 -18.73
N ALA A 83 -0.39 18.79 -18.17
CA ALA A 83 1.00 19.13 -18.00
C ALA A 83 1.75 19.03 -19.33
N HIS A 84 2.69 19.95 -19.53
CA HIS A 84 3.59 19.98 -20.69
C HIS A 84 4.93 19.26 -20.43
N ASP A 85 5.12 18.80 -19.18
CA ASP A 85 6.28 18.07 -18.69
C ASP A 85 5.87 16.63 -18.30
N PRO A 86 6.81 15.67 -18.29
CA PRO A 86 6.51 14.29 -17.95
C PRO A 86 6.14 14.15 -16.46
N VAL A 87 4.98 13.54 -16.22
CA VAL A 87 4.45 13.28 -14.87
C VAL A 87 4.52 11.79 -14.55
N ILE A 88 5.17 11.43 -13.44
CA ILE A 88 5.09 10.09 -12.85
C ILE A 88 4.01 10.08 -11.78
N PHE A 89 2.97 9.31 -12.04
CA PHE A 89 1.78 9.18 -11.22
C PHE A 89 1.85 7.87 -10.42
N MET A 90 2.31 7.97 -9.18
CA MET A 90 2.60 6.82 -8.31
C MET A 90 1.37 6.45 -7.49
N GLU A 91 0.74 5.33 -7.81
CA GLU A 91 -0.54 4.92 -7.24
C GLU A 91 -0.33 3.81 -6.21
N HIS A 92 -0.65 4.04 -4.93
CA HIS A 92 -0.48 2.96 -3.95
C HIS A 92 -1.53 1.87 -4.21
N LYS A 93 -1.12 0.62 -4.44
CA LYS A 93 -2.02 -0.48 -4.85
C LYS A 93 -3.18 -0.72 -3.87
N ALA A 94 -2.92 -0.63 -2.57
CA ALA A 94 -3.95 -0.83 -1.55
C ALA A 94 -5.09 0.22 -1.61
N LEU A 95 -4.88 1.35 -2.29
CA LEU A 95 -5.88 2.41 -2.39
C LEU A 95 -6.83 2.26 -3.59
N PHE A 96 -6.61 1.33 -4.52
CA PHE A 96 -7.48 1.21 -5.70
C PHE A 96 -8.93 0.87 -5.35
N GLY A 97 -9.15 0.03 -4.34
CA GLY A 97 -10.50 -0.29 -3.85
C GLY A 97 -11.09 0.75 -2.88
N SER A 98 -10.34 1.81 -2.55
CA SER A 98 -10.80 2.80 -1.58
C SER A 98 -11.94 3.66 -2.14
N LYS A 99 -12.89 3.99 -1.26
CA LYS A 99 -14.03 4.85 -1.58
C LYS A 99 -13.90 6.16 -0.80
N GLY A 100 -14.32 7.24 -1.43
CA GLY A 100 -14.29 8.57 -0.84
C GLY A 100 -15.15 9.51 -1.65
N GLN A 101 -15.48 10.67 -1.08
CA GLN A 101 -16.20 11.70 -1.81
C GLN A 101 -15.32 12.23 -2.94
N VAL A 102 -15.84 12.20 -4.16
CA VAL A 102 -15.17 12.75 -5.35
C VAL A 102 -16.04 13.87 -5.90
N PRO A 103 -15.49 15.09 -6.08
CA PRO A 103 -16.22 16.17 -6.74
C PRO A 103 -16.80 15.72 -8.08
N THR A 104 -18.03 16.07 -8.41
CA THR A 104 -18.62 15.71 -9.72
C THR A 104 -18.16 16.68 -10.80
N GLU A 105 -18.03 17.95 -10.43
CA GLU A 105 -17.53 19.05 -11.23
C GLU A 105 -16.04 18.92 -11.63
N GLU A 106 -15.57 19.88 -12.41
CA GLU A 106 -14.15 20.02 -12.69
C GLU A 106 -13.35 20.26 -11.40
N HIS A 107 -12.46 19.33 -11.11
CA HIS A 107 -11.60 19.36 -9.95
C HIS A 107 -10.16 19.18 -10.40
N PHE A 108 -9.29 20.06 -9.89
CA PHE A 108 -7.87 20.09 -10.18
C PHE A 108 -7.12 20.26 -8.87
N VAL A 109 -6.02 19.53 -8.74
CA VAL A 109 -5.08 19.72 -7.63
C VAL A 109 -3.76 20.16 -8.25
N PRO A 110 -3.29 21.39 -7.95
CA PRO A 110 -1.99 21.85 -8.42
C PRO A 110 -0.85 20.95 -7.94
N PHE A 111 0.20 20.82 -8.75
CA PHE A 111 1.45 20.19 -8.29
C PHE A 111 2.14 21.07 -7.26
N GLY A 112 2.83 20.45 -6.31
CA GLY A 112 3.54 21.16 -5.26
C GLY A 112 2.62 21.84 -4.26
N GLN A 113 1.39 21.34 -4.11
CA GLN A 113 0.46 21.82 -3.09
C GLN A 113 0.03 20.67 -2.17
N ALA A 114 0.64 20.65 -0.98
CA ALA A 114 0.25 19.77 0.10
C ALA A 114 -1.12 20.18 0.68
N LYS A 115 -1.71 19.31 1.50
CA LYS A 115 -2.96 19.59 2.21
C LYS A 115 -2.86 19.22 3.66
N VAL A 116 -3.16 20.17 4.54
CA VAL A 116 -3.50 19.86 5.93
C VAL A 116 -4.86 19.17 5.94
N VAL A 117 -4.88 17.87 6.26
CA VAL A 117 -6.12 17.06 6.30
C VAL A 117 -6.73 17.02 7.69
N GLN A 118 -5.93 17.32 8.71
CA GLN A 118 -6.35 17.46 10.10
C GLN A 118 -5.50 18.52 10.77
N GLU A 119 -6.13 19.51 11.39
CA GLU A 119 -5.45 20.52 12.20
C GLU A 119 -4.99 19.94 13.54
N GLY A 120 -3.85 20.42 14.03
CA GLY A 120 -3.35 20.10 15.37
C GLY A 120 -2.31 21.07 15.90
N THR A 121 -1.82 20.83 17.11
CA THR A 121 -0.98 21.78 17.86
C THR A 121 0.26 21.18 18.49
N ASP A 122 0.35 19.86 18.63
CA ASP A 122 1.38 19.22 19.47
C ASP A 122 2.44 18.49 18.64
N LEU A 123 2.08 18.06 17.41
CA LEU A 123 2.96 17.35 16.49
C LEU A 123 2.45 17.49 15.06
N THR A 124 3.34 17.83 14.13
CA THR A 124 3.10 17.71 12.70
C THR A 124 3.45 16.30 12.22
N ILE A 125 2.53 15.64 11.53
CA ILE A 125 2.73 14.35 10.87
C ILE A 125 2.59 14.55 9.36
N VAL A 126 3.66 14.26 8.61
CA VAL A 126 3.67 14.38 7.14
C VAL A 126 3.70 13.01 6.50
N SER A 127 2.84 12.77 5.51
CA SER A 127 2.80 11.50 4.77
C SER A 127 2.20 11.63 3.37
N CYS A 128 2.14 10.54 2.62
CA CYS A 128 1.49 10.44 1.31
C CYS A 128 0.98 9.01 1.07
N GLY A 129 0.22 8.81 -0.01
CA GLY A 129 -0.26 7.49 -0.40
C GLY A 129 -1.10 6.82 0.69
N LEU A 130 -0.92 5.51 0.89
CA LEU A 130 -1.64 4.74 1.92
C LEU A 130 -1.34 5.26 3.33
N LEU A 131 -0.10 5.68 3.59
CA LEU A 131 0.35 6.05 4.92
C LEU A 131 -0.31 7.34 5.43
N LEU A 132 -0.95 8.14 4.57
CA LEU A 132 -1.83 9.20 5.04
C LEU A 132 -2.99 8.65 5.87
N GLN A 133 -3.67 7.60 5.40
CA GLN A 133 -4.81 7.00 6.10
C GLN A 133 -4.37 6.41 7.44
N HIS A 134 -3.19 5.77 7.46
CA HIS A 134 -2.59 5.27 8.69
C HIS A 134 -2.23 6.41 9.66
N SER A 135 -1.71 7.53 9.14
CA SER A 135 -1.37 8.72 9.93
C SER A 135 -2.59 9.38 10.56
N VAL A 136 -3.71 9.49 9.82
CA VAL A 136 -4.99 9.97 10.37
C VAL A 136 -5.50 9.04 11.47
N THR A 137 -5.41 7.73 11.28
CA THR A 137 -5.83 6.73 12.29
C THR A 137 -4.97 6.81 13.56
N ALA A 138 -3.66 6.97 13.39
CA ALA A 138 -2.72 7.20 14.50
C ALA A 138 -3.02 8.52 15.23
N ALA A 139 -3.30 9.59 14.50
CA ALA A 139 -3.65 10.89 15.06
C ALA A 139 -4.97 10.83 15.86
N GLN A 140 -5.98 10.08 15.41
CA GLN A 140 -7.21 9.84 16.18
C GLN A 140 -6.92 9.07 17.48
N THR A 141 -6.05 8.06 17.42
CA THR A 141 -5.62 7.30 18.60
C THR A 141 -4.88 8.18 19.62
N LEU A 142 -4.04 9.09 19.13
CA LEU A 142 -3.32 10.07 19.96
C LEU A 142 -4.25 11.13 20.55
N LYS A 143 -5.25 11.57 19.80
CA LYS A 143 -6.27 12.52 20.26
C LYS A 143 -7.06 11.98 21.45
N ALA A 144 -7.37 10.68 21.47
CA ALA A 144 -7.99 10.03 22.63
C ALA A 144 -7.12 10.06 23.90
N LYS A 145 -5.81 10.31 23.76
CA LYS A 145 -4.84 10.49 24.85
C LYS A 145 -4.52 11.98 25.11
N GLY A 146 -5.28 12.89 24.52
CA GLY A 146 -5.10 14.33 24.69
C GLY A 146 -3.97 14.94 23.85
N ILE A 147 -3.49 14.24 22.82
CA ILE A 147 -2.43 14.72 21.93
C ILE A 147 -3.05 15.14 20.58
N SER A 148 -2.85 16.39 20.20
CA SER A 148 -3.41 17.04 19.02
C SER A 148 -2.40 17.04 17.87
N CYS A 149 -2.52 16.09 16.94
CA CYS A 149 -1.63 16.01 15.77
C CYS A 149 -2.21 16.72 14.55
N GLU A 150 -1.38 17.57 13.93
CA GLU A 150 -1.60 18.07 12.59
C GLU A 150 -1.17 17.01 11.58
N VAL A 151 -1.99 16.71 10.58
CA VAL A 151 -1.67 15.71 9.55
C VAL A 151 -1.67 16.37 8.18
N ILE A 152 -0.55 16.22 7.46
CA ILE A 152 -0.33 16.78 6.14
C ILE A 152 -0.19 15.67 5.11
N ASP A 153 -0.99 15.76 4.05
CA ASP A 153 -0.81 14.98 2.83
C ASP A 153 0.08 15.75 1.85
N LEU A 154 1.24 15.17 1.51
CA LEU A 154 2.18 15.77 0.57
C LEU A 154 1.57 15.93 -0.82
N ARG A 155 0.81 14.92 -1.30
CA ARG A 155 0.27 14.78 -2.67
C ARG A 155 1.31 14.76 -3.80
N THR A 156 2.25 15.70 -3.80
CA THR A 156 3.33 15.85 -4.76
C THR A 156 4.67 15.64 -4.05
N ILE A 157 5.52 14.81 -4.64
CA ILE A 157 6.90 14.59 -4.19
C ILE A 157 7.84 15.56 -4.91
N VAL A 158 7.60 15.82 -6.20
CA VAL A 158 8.33 16.84 -6.97
C VAL A 158 7.36 17.65 -7.82
N PRO A 159 7.31 18.98 -7.66
CA PRO A 159 7.96 19.77 -6.60
C PRO A 159 7.36 19.49 -5.21
N LEU A 160 8.20 19.50 -4.17
CA LEU A 160 7.80 19.28 -2.78
C LEU A 160 7.36 20.60 -2.14
N ASP A 161 6.21 20.62 -1.47
CA ASP A 161 5.69 21.78 -0.72
C ASP A 161 6.29 21.83 0.69
N VAL A 162 7.54 22.32 0.78
CA VAL A 162 8.27 22.40 2.05
C VAL A 162 7.76 23.54 2.93
N GLU A 163 7.17 24.58 2.31
CA GLU A 163 6.63 25.74 2.99
C GLU A 163 5.43 25.39 3.87
N THR A 164 4.50 24.56 3.38
CA THR A 164 3.37 24.07 4.17
C THR A 164 3.85 23.24 5.38
N ILE A 165 4.91 22.44 5.20
CA ILE A 165 5.49 21.66 6.30
C ILE A 165 6.15 22.60 7.32
N ALA A 166 6.97 23.55 6.87
CA ALA A 166 7.64 24.52 7.75
C ALA A 166 6.64 25.37 8.56
N ALA A 167 5.57 25.84 7.93
CA ALA A 167 4.51 26.59 8.60
C ALA A 167 3.80 25.75 9.68
N SER A 168 3.60 24.47 9.42
CA SER A 168 3.05 23.53 10.40
C SER A 168 4.01 23.27 11.55
N VAL A 169 5.30 23.08 11.26
CA VAL A 169 6.34 22.91 12.29
C VAL A 169 6.45 24.15 13.17
N ALA A 170 6.38 25.37 12.62
CA ALA A 170 6.34 26.60 13.41
C ALA A 170 5.14 26.66 14.38
N LYS A 171 4.04 25.97 14.06
CA LYS A 171 2.87 25.86 14.94
C LYS A 171 3.02 24.79 16.02
N THR A 172 3.60 23.63 15.66
CA THR A 172 3.59 22.44 16.53
C THR A 172 4.90 22.18 17.26
N GLY A 173 5.99 22.79 16.81
CA GLY A 173 7.35 22.63 17.30
C GLY A 173 7.97 21.25 17.04
N LYS A 174 7.26 20.30 16.42
CA LYS A 174 7.73 18.90 16.29
C LYS A 174 7.25 18.27 15.00
N LEU A 175 8.09 17.41 14.42
CA LEU A 175 7.81 16.74 13.15
C LEU A 175 8.03 15.23 13.22
N LEU A 176 7.05 14.48 12.73
CA LEU A 176 7.16 13.07 12.37
C LEU A 176 6.88 12.90 10.87
N ILE A 177 7.83 12.33 10.14
CA ILE A 177 7.68 12.00 8.73
C ILE A 177 7.39 10.51 8.59
N VAL A 178 6.32 10.18 7.87
CA VAL A 178 5.84 8.81 7.65
C VAL A 178 5.91 8.50 6.15
N ASP A 179 6.90 7.70 5.76
CA ASP A 179 7.28 7.47 4.36
C ASP A 179 7.39 5.96 4.10
N GLU A 180 6.79 5.44 3.04
CA GLU A 180 6.85 4.00 2.74
C GLU A 180 8.16 3.62 2.06
N ALA A 181 8.85 4.57 1.45
CA ALA A 181 10.14 4.33 0.85
C ALA A 181 11.22 4.07 1.91
N TRP A 182 12.36 3.55 1.44
CA TRP A 182 13.49 3.28 2.31
C TRP A 182 14.05 4.56 2.94
N SER A 183 14.54 4.42 4.16
CA SER A 183 15.02 5.55 4.97
C SER A 183 16.25 6.26 4.39
N MET A 184 17.09 5.55 3.66
CA MET A 184 18.35 6.05 3.12
C MET A 184 18.11 6.68 1.74
N CYS A 185 18.50 7.95 1.58
CA CYS A 185 18.27 8.72 0.36
C CYS A 185 16.78 8.77 -0.06
N GLY A 186 15.86 8.64 0.91
CA GLY A 186 14.42 8.72 0.71
C GLY A 186 13.87 10.15 0.85
N VAL A 187 12.58 10.34 0.56
CA VAL A 187 11.90 11.65 0.66
C VAL A 187 11.89 12.13 2.11
N ALA A 188 11.74 11.24 3.08
CA ALA A 188 11.83 11.63 4.48
C ALA A 188 13.20 12.22 4.86
N ALA A 189 14.29 11.82 4.19
CA ALA A 189 15.60 12.42 4.40
C ALA A 189 15.65 13.85 3.83
N GLU A 190 15.08 14.07 2.65
CA GLU A 190 14.97 15.39 2.01
C GLU A 190 14.13 16.35 2.86
N ILE A 191 12.94 15.93 3.31
CA ILE A 191 12.11 16.76 4.21
C ILE A 191 12.88 17.12 5.48
N SER A 192 13.62 16.16 6.06
CA SER A 192 14.41 16.45 7.26
C SER A 192 15.48 17.50 7.00
N ALA A 193 16.18 17.43 5.86
CA ALA A 193 17.17 18.43 5.47
C ALA A 193 16.52 19.80 5.24
N ALA A 194 15.41 19.85 4.49
CA ALA A 194 14.66 21.08 4.23
C ALA A 194 14.19 21.75 5.54
N MET A 195 13.72 20.98 6.52
CA MET A 195 13.31 21.54 7.82
C MET A 195 14.50 22.06 8.64
N MET A 196 15.67 21.43 8.53
CA MET A 196 16.89 21.97 9.13
C MET A 196 17.35 23.27 8.46
N GLU A 197 17.03 23.47 7.19
CA GLU A 197 17.36 24.70 6.45
C GLU A 197 16.34 25.82 6.68
N LEU A 198 15.05 25.47 6.81
CA LEU A 198 13.94 26.43 6.79
C LEU A 198 13.28 26.68 8.15
N ALA A 199 13.33 25.71 9.07
CA ALA A 199 12.54 25.71 10.30
C ALA A 199 13.31 25.16 11.51
N PHE A 200 14.65 25.24 11.50
CA PHE A 200 15.47 24.69 12.57
C PHE A 200 15.15 25.32 13.93
N ASP A 201 15.02 26.64 13.99
CA ASP A 201 14.75 27.36 15.24
C ASP A 201 13.34 27.10 15.80
N GLU A 202 12.46 26.52 14.99
CA GLU A 202 11.10 26.14 15.38
C GLU A 202 11.03 24.72 15.96
N LEU A 203 12.09 23.90 15.85
CA LEU A 203 12.08 22.50 16.27
C LEU A 203 12.45 22.34 17.76
N ASP A 204 11.47 21.94 18.56
CA ASP A 204 11.60 21.60 19.98
C ASP A 204 11.99 20.12 20.22
N ALA A 205 12.13 19.32 19.17
CA ALA A 205 12.53 17.91 19.24
C ALA A 205 13.20 17.46 17.95
N PRO A 206 14.06 16.40 17.99
CA PRO A 206 14.59 15.80 16.77
C PRO A 206 13.46 15.34 15.84
N ILE A 207 13.62 15.62 14.54
CA ILE A 207 12.69 15.13 13.51
C ILE A 207 12.64 13.61 13.54
N GLY A 208 11.44 13.07 13.75
CA GLY A 208 11.18 11.63 13.65
C GLY A 208 10.98 11.22 12.21
N ARG A 209 11.50 10.04 11.86
CA ARG A 209 11.19 9.38 10.59
C ARG A 209 10.74 7.96 10.85
N ILE A 210 9.71 7.52 10.16
CA ILE A 210 9.36 6.11 10.04
C ILE A 210 9.33 5.78 8.56
N CYS A 211 10.19 4.83 8.20
CA CYS A 211 10.47 4.38 6.85
C CYS A 211 10.49 2.86 6.82
N THR A 212 10.38 2.27 5.64
CA THR A 212 10.65 0.83 5.50
C THR A 212 12.15 0.56 5.65
N ASP A 213 12.47 -0.61 6.20
CA ASP A 213 13.86 -1.03 6.37
C ASP A 213 14.53 -1.26 5.00
N PRO A 214 15.85 -1.03 4.88
CA PRO A 214 16.58 -1.14 3.61
C PRO A 214 16.85 -2.62 3.26
N VAL A 215 15.80 -3.42 3.22
CA VAL A 215 15.79 -4.83 2.79
C VAL A 215 14.68 -5.02 1.76
N SER A 216 14.80 -6.09 0.98
CA SER A 216 13.79 -6.45 -0.01
C SER A 216 12.46 -6.77 0.67
N PHE A 217 11.35 -6.37 0.04
CA PHE A 217 10.01 -6.66 0.56
C PHE A 217 9.82 -8.18 0.77
N PRO A 218 9.46 -8.61 1.98
CA PRO A 218 9.35 -10.02 2.30
C PRO A 218 8.07 -10.62 1.72
N PHE A 219 8.14 -11.90 1.33
CA PHE A 219 6.98 -12.71 0.95
C PHE A 219 6.26 -13.31 2.17
N SER A 220 7.01 -13.63 3.24
CA SER A 220 6.44 -14.28 4.43
C SER A 220 5.46 -13.34 5.15
N PRO A 221 4.23 -13.79 5.48
CA PRO A 221 3.25 -13.00 6.22
C PRO A 221 3.81 -12.36 7.50
N ALA A 222 4.56 -13.14 8.28
CA ALA A 222 5.10 -12.67 9.55
C ALA A 222 6.11 -11.53 9.35
N LEU A 223 6.97 -11.66 8.32
CA LEU A 223 7.95 -10.63 8.00
C LEU A 223 7.29 -9.41 7.34
N GLU A 224 6.27 -9.59 6.48
CA GLU A 224 5.55 -8.48 5.87
C GLU A 224 4.84 -7.63 6.93
N ASN A 225 4.18 -8.25 7.90
CA ASN A 225 3.53 -7.54 9.01
C ASN A 225 4.53 -6.71 9.85
N GLU A 226 5.74 -7.22 10.04
CA GLU A 226 6.82 -6.47 10.71
C GLU A 226 7.43 -5.40 9.81
N PHE A 227 7.40 -5.56 8.48
CA PHE A 227 7.99 -4.63 7.53
C PHE A 227 7.09 -3.42 7.24
N ILE A 228 5.77 -3.62 7.13
CA ILE A 228 4.84 -2.55 6.80
C ILE A 228 4.67 -1.54 7.94
N ILE A 229 4.40 -0.29 7.59
CA ILE A 229 4.17 0.78 8.55
C ILE A 229 2.68 0.80 8.92
N THR A 230 2.37 0.40 10.16
CA THR A 230 1.00 0.37 10.69
C THR A 230 0.68 1.62 11.52
N PRO A 231 -0.61 1.93 11.77
CA PRO A 231 -1.00 3.02 12.67
C PRO A 231 -0.35 2.91 14.06
N GLU A 232 -0.19 1.70 14.60
CA GLU A 232 0.41 1.46 15.93
C GLU A 232 1.90 1.85 15.96
N LYS A 233 2.63 1.56 14.87
CA LYS A 233 4.03 1.99 14.72
C LYS A 233 4.12 3.51 14.62
N ILE A 234 3.18 4.17 13.92
CA ILE A 234 3.11 5.63 13.84
C ILE A 234 2.80 6.25 15.22
N VAL A 235 1.86 5.69 15.99
CA VAL A 235 1.58 6.14 17.37
C VAL A 235 2.83 6.05 18.24
N THR A 236 3.55 4.93 18.16
CA THR A 236 4.78 4.72 18.93
C THR A 236 5.87 5.73 18.53
N ALA A 237 6.04 5.96 17.22
CA ALA A 237 6.97 6.95 16.69
C ALA A 237 6.60 8.38 17.15
N ALA A 238 5.34 8.76 17.08
CA ALA A 238 4.85 10.06 17.52
C ALA A 238 5.13 10.29 19.02
N GLN A 239 4.87 9.28 19.86
CA GLN A 239 5.18 9.35 21.29
C GLN A 239 6.69 9.53 21.56
N ASN A 240 7.55 8.91 20.76
CA ASN A 240 9.00 9.12 20.88
C ASN A 240 9.40 10.55 20.51
N VAL A 241 8.87 11.11 19.42
CA VAL A 241 9.14 12.50 19.02
C VAL A 241 8.65 13.49 20.09
N LEU A 242 7.43 13.30 20.59
CA LEU A 242 6.85 14.12 21.66
C LEU A 242 7.70 14.07 22.95
N ALA A 243 8.34 12.94 23.23
CA ALA A 243 9.26 12.77 24.35
C ALA A 243 10.71 13.24 24.06
N GLY A 244 10.97 13.85 22.90
CA GLY A 244 12.31 14.30 22.49
C GLY A 244 13.29 13.16 22.16
N ARG A 245 12.78 11.95 21.91
CA ARG A 245 13.60 10.76 21.64
C ARG A 245 13.79 10.57 20.13
N PRO A 246 15.05 10.43 19.64
CA PRO A 246 15.31 10.20 18.23
C PRO A 246 14.83 8.80 17.79
N ILE A 247 14.44 8.68 16.52
CA ILE A 247 14.05 7.41 15.90
C ILE A 247 15.17 6.98 14.93
N PRO A 248 16.16 6.18 15.38
CA PRO A 248 17.27 5.77 14.54
C PRO A 248 16.78 4.89 13.40
N GLN A 249 17.28 5.17 12.19
CA GLN A 249 16.98 4.38 11.00
C GLN A 249 18.07 3.35 10.75
N ILE A 250 17.69 2.17 10.26
CA ILE A 250 18.64 1.20 9.73
C ILE A 250 19.27 1.78 8.45
N ARG A 251 20.60 1.72 8.35
CA ARG A 251 21.37 2.19 7.20
C ARG A 251 22.25 1.08 6.66
N PHE A 252 22.56 1.13 5.36
CA PHE A 252 23.65 0.33 4.83
C PHE A 252 24.95 0.73 5.54
N SER A 253 25.51 -0.21 6.28
CA SER A 253 26.70 -0.02 7.09
C SER A 253 27.80 -0.91 6.54
N GLY A 254 29.00 -0.35 6.34
CA GLY A 254 30.18 -1.13 5.98
C GLY A 254 30.68 -2.05 7.10
N LYS A 255 30.16 -1.90 8.33
CA LYS A 255 30.37 -2.87 9.40
C LYS A 255 29.43 -4.04 9.15
N ALA A 256 30.00 -5.26 9.08
CA ALA A 256 29.21 -6.47 8.99
C ALA A 256 28.13 -6.46 10.07
N ALA A 257 26.88 -6.70 9.68
CA ALA A 257 25.85 -7.01 10.66
C ALA A 257 26.39 -8.15 11.54
N PRO A 258 26.19 -8.11 12.87
CA PRO A 258 26.53 -9.25 13.71
C PRO A 258 25.90 -10.47 13.05
N ALA A 259 26.72 -11.50 12.82
CA ALA A 259 26.24 -12.74 12.21
C ALA A 259 24.96 -13.12 12.95
N ALA A 260 23.86 -13.24 12.20
CA ALA A 260 22.62 -13.72 12.79
C ALA A 260 22.99 -14.97 13.59
N PRO A 261 22.57 -15.07 14.87
CA PRO A 261 22.82 -16.28 15.63
C PRO A 261 22.40 -17.44 14.74
N PRO A 262 23.22 -18.51 14.62
CA PRO A 262 22.90 -19.62 13.74
C PRO A 262 21.46 -19.99 14.06
N VAL A 263 20.58 -19.73 13.10
CA VAL A 263 19.22 -20.23 13.17
C VAL A 263 19.46 -21.71 13.20
N ALA A 264 19.28 -22.34 14.37
CA ALA A 264 19.31 -23.79 14.48
C ALA A 264 18.48 -24.25 13.30
N PRO A 265 19.01 -25.13 12.41
CA PRO A 265 18.26 -25.55 11.25
C PRO A 265 16.90 -25.94 11.78
N GLN A 266 15.91 -25.10 11.49
CA GLN A 266 14.55 -25.51 11.68
C GLN A 266 14.54 -26.79 10.86
N PRO A 267 14.14 -27.93 11.47
CA PRO A 267 14.10 -29.17 10.71
C PRO A 267 13.52 -28.77 9.37
N VAL A 268 14.24 -29.06 8.29
CA VAL A 268 13.63 -28.94 6.97
C VAL A 268 12.53 -29.97 7.09
N VAL A 269 11.37 -29.49 7.52
CA VAL A 269 10.11 -30.08 7.21
C VAL A 269 10.13 -29.85 5.71
N VAL A 270 10.74 -30.80 5.01
CA VAL A 270 10.23 -31.20 3.72
C VAL A 270 8.77 -31.33 4.05
N ALA A 271 7.98 -30.33 3.61
CA ALA A 271 6.56 -30.50 3.68
C ALA A 271 6.35 -31.83 2.98
N ALA A 272 5.98 -32.86 3.74
CA ALA A 272 5.13 -33.88 3.18
C ALA A 272 4.07 -33.07 2.43
N PRO A 273 3.85 -33.34 1.13
CA PRO A 273 3.12 -32.46 0.22
C PRO A 273 1.98 -31.83 0.98
N ALA A 274 2.05 -30.50 1.14
CA ALA A 274 1.32 -29.83 2.20
C ALA A 274 -0.16 -30.20 2.07
N ALA A 275 -0.70 -30.79 3.13
CA ALA A 275 -2.12 -30.74 3.38
C ALA A 275 -2.54 -29.27 3.33
N ALA A 276 -3.68 -29.01 2.71
CA ALA A 276 -4.13 -27.64 2.46
C ALA A 276 -4.19 -26.75 3.71
N PRO A 277 -4.19 -25.43 3.47
CA PRO A 277 -4.25 -24.46 4.54
C PRO A 277 -5.54 -24.66 5.36
N VAL A 278 -5.35 -24.90 6.66
CA VAL A 278 -6.41 -24.80 7.66
C VAL A 278 -6.90 -23.34 7.69
N ALA A 279 -8.20 -23.16 7.46
CA ALA A 279 -8.86 -21.86 7.46
C ALA A 279 -8.60 -21.09 8.77
N ALA A 280 -8.28 -19.80 8.63
CA ALA A 280 -8.26 -18.86 9.74
C ALA A 280 -9.64 -18.82 10.43
N ALA A 281 -9.65 -18.67 11.75
CA ALA A 281 -10.88 -18.55 12.53
C ALA A 281 -11.79 -17.44 11.94
N PRO A 282 -13.09 -17.70 11.77
CA PRO A 282 -13.99 -16.76 11.10
C PRO A 282 -14.16 -15.48 11.93
N GLN A 283 -13.71 -14.36 11.37
CA GLN A 283 -14.16 -13.04 11.84
C GLN A 283 -15.57 -12.82 11.31
N THR A 284 -16.52 -12.66 12.23
CA THR A 284 -17.96 -12.53 11.94
C THR A 284 -18.26 -11.20 11.22
N PRO A 285 -18.80 -11.21 9.98
CA PRO A 285 -19.42 -10.04 9.40
C PRO A 285 -20.88 -9.92 9.88
N ALA A 286 -21.31 -8.68 10.11
CA ALA A 286 -22.66 -8.35 10.59
C ALA A 286 -23.78 -8.80 9.63
N ALA A 287 -24.91 -9.18 10.22
CA ALA A 287 -26.03 -9.87 9.58
C ALA A 287 -26.90 -9.00 8.64
N GLY A 288 -27.23 -9.58 7.48
CA GLY A 288 -28.37 -9.26 6.60
C GLY A 288 -29.19 -10.54 6.33
N PRO A 289 -30.45 -10.47 5.85
CA PRO A 289 -31.54 -11.30 6.35
C PRO A 289 -31.47 -12.79 5.95
N ALA A 290 -31.90 -13.62 6.89
CA ALA A 290 -31.82 -15.08 6.90
C ALA A 290 -32.65 -15.78 5.82
N LYS A 291 -32.02 -16.75 5.14
CA LYS A 291 -32.65 -17.93 4.55
C LYS A 291 -31.97 -19.19 5.11
N ALA A 292 -32.77 -20.23 5.31
CA ALA A 292 -32.48 -21.42 6.14
C ALA A 292 -31.08 -22.01 5.91
N THR A 293 -30.30 -22.12 6.98
CA THR A 293 -28.92 -22.59 7.01
C THR A 293 -28.84 -24.11 7.01
N VAL A 294 -28.19 -24.67 5.99
CA VAL A 294 -27.59 -26.01 6.06
C VAL A 294 -26.30 -25.88 6.88
N GLU A 295 -26.13 -26.67 7.95
CA GLU A 295 -24.89 -26.71 8.74
C GLU A 295 -23.71 -27.22 7.88
N GLY A 296 -22.71 -26.37 7.66
CA GLY A 296 -21.46 -26.72 6.98
C GLY A 296 -20.51 -25.53 6.76
N ILE A 297 -19.29 -25.81 6.30
CA ILE A 297 -18.25 -24.81 5.99
C ILE A 297 -18.38 -24.42 4.51
N PRO A 298 -18.50 -23.12 4.17
CA PRO A 298 -18.64 -22.69 2.79
C PRO A 298 -17.31 -22.75 2.02
N VAL A 299 -17.37 -23.18 0.76
CA VAL A 299 -16.30 -22.97 -0.23
C VAL A 299 -16.50 -21.57 -0.81
N ILE A 300 -15.53 -20.69 -0.67
CA ILE A 300 -15.67 -19.26 -1.01
C ILE A 300 -14.88 -18.93 -2.28
N MET A 301 -15.44 -18.08 -3.14
CA MET A 301 -14.76 -17.54 -4.32
C MET A 301 -13.51 -16.73 -3.90
N PRO A 302 -12.29 -17.07 -4.38
CA PRO A 302 -11.06 -16.41 -3.96
C PRO A 302 -10.97 -14.96 -4.46
N ASN A 303 -10.56 -14.04 -3.59
CA ASN A 303 -10.37 -12.62 -3.92
C ASN A 303 -8.88 -12.29 -4.08
N GLN A 304 -8.24 -12.83 -5.12
CA GLN A 304 -6.79 -12.71 -5.35
C GLN A 304 -6.39 -11.62 -6.36
N ASP A 305 -7.27 -11.25 -7.30
CA ASP A 305 -7.01 -10.16 -8.25
C ASP A 305 -7.63 -8.85 -7.77
N LEU A 306 -6.92 -7.74 -7.93
CA LEU A 306 -7.35 -6.40 -7.47
C LEU A 306 -8.24 -5.66 -8.48
N THR A 307 -8.44 -6.22 -9.68
CA THR A 307 -9.18 -5.58 -10.78
C THR A 307 -10.47 -6.30 -11.18
N ILE A 308 -10.73 -7.46 -10.59
CA ILE A 308 -11.82 -8.35 -10.98
C ILE A 308 -12.86 -8.37 -9.87
N THR A 309 -14.13 -8.29 -10.23
CA THR A 309 -15.25 -8.25 -9.27
C THR A 309 -16.05 -9.55 -9.20
N GLU A 310 -15.94 -10.39 -10.24
CA GLU A 310 -16.68 -11.63 -10.40
C GLU A 310 -15.85 -12.67 -11.16
N ALA A 311 -16.13 -13.95 -10.94
CA ALA A 311 -15.54 -15.06 -11.67
C ALA A 311 -16.63 -16.05 -12.10
N LYS A 312 -16.42 -16.72 -13.23
CA LYS A 312 -17.36 -17.69 -13.79
C LYS A 312 -17.03 -19.09 -13.30
N VAL A 313 -18.02 -19.84 -12.83
CA VAL A 313 -17.87 -21.26 -12.53
C VAL A 313 -17.80 -22.03 -13.85
N VAL A 314 -16.66 -22.65 -14.14
CA VAL A 314 -16.46 -23.42 -15.39
C VAL A 314 -17.05 -24.81 -15.24
N ARG A 315 -16.62 -25.54 -14.21
CA ARG A 315 -17.09 -26.90 -13.96
C ARG A 315 -16.83 -27.35 -12.52
N TRP A 316 -17.70 -28.22 -12.01
CA TRP A 316 -17.50 -28.88 -10.73
C TRP A 316 -16.68 -30.17 -10.90
N LEU A 317 -15.59 -30.29 -10.14
CA LEU A 317 -14.73 -31.48 -10.12
C LEU A 317 -15.27 -32.57 -9.17
N LYS A 318 -16.23 -32.20 -8.31
CA LYS A 318 -16.90 -33.06 -7.33
C LYS A 318 -18.41 -32.96 -7.44
N LYS A 319 -19.11 -34.06 -7.15
CA LYS A 319 -20.58 -34.14 -7.18
C LYS A 319 -21.15 -34.06 -5.77
N LEU A 320 -22.42 -33.65 -5.67
CA LEU A 320 -23.16 -33.69 -4.41
C LEU A 320 -23.08 -35.08 -3.79
N GLY A 321 -22.64 -35.15 -2.53
CA GLY A 321 -22.43 -36.40 -1.79
C GLY A 321 -21.02 -36.98 -1.87
N ASP A 322 -20.12 -36.42 -2.67
CA ASP A 322 -18.73 -36.88 -2.74
C ASP A 322 -17.95 -36.49 -1.47
N ALA A 323 -17.09 -37.39 -1.02
CA ALA A 323 -16.12 -37.09 0.02
C ALA A 323 -15.00 -36.20 -0.55
N VAL A 324 -14.64 -35.17 0.20
CA VAL A 324 -13.58 -34.22 -0.13
C VAL A 324 -12.58 -34.13 1.01
N ARG A 325 -11.31 -34.00 0.69
CA ARG A 325 -10.24 -33.70 1.65
C ARG A 325 -9.87 -32.23 1.57
N THR A 326 -9.39 -31.68 2.67
CA THR A 326 -8.81 -30.34 2.71
C THR A 326 -7.72 -30.26 1.63
N GLY A 327 -7.83 -29.31 0.71
CA GLY A 327 -6.85 -29.10 -0.38
C GLY A 327 -7.12 -29.87 -1.65
N GLU A 328 -8.19 -30.65 -1.65
CA GLU A 328 -8.64 -31.30 -2.86
C GLU A 328 -9.40 -30.29 -3.74
N PRO A 329 -9.08 -30.18 -5.04
CA PRO A 329 -9.78 -29.27 -5.93
C PRO A 329 -11.24 -29.72 -6.12
N VAL A 330 -12.18 -28.79 -5.92
CA VAL A 330 -13.62 -29.06 -5.95
C VAL A 330 -14.34 -28.39 -7.12
N VAL A 331 -13.87 -27.23 -7.58
CA VAL A 331 -14.48 -26.46 -8.66
C VAL A 331 -13.42 -25.68 -9.44
N GLU A 332 -13.57 -25.61 -10.76
CA GLU A 332 -12.78 -24.73 -11.62
C GLU A 332 -13.53 -23.43 -11.87
N VAL A 333 -12.84 -22.31 -11.70
CA VAL A 333 -13.36 -20.98 -11.99
C VAL A 333 -12.49 -20.26 -13.00
N GLU A 334 -13.13 -19.49 -13.87
CA GLU A 334 -12.48 -18.69 -14.91
C GLU A 334 -12.69 -17.21 -14.62
N THR A 335 -11.60 -16.47 -14.72
CA THR A 335 -11.57 -15.01 -14.75
C THR A 335 -11.10 -14.55 -16.12
N ASP A 336 -11.15 -13.25 -16.40
CA ASP A 336 -10.57 -12.67 -17.62
C ASP A 336 -9.04 -12.83 -17.72
N LYS A 337 -8.37 -13.35 -16.68
CA LYS A 337 -6.91 -13.56 -16.62
C LYS A 337 -6.49 -15.01 -16.69
N ALA A 338 -7.19 -15.88 -15.97
CA ALA A 338 -6.79 -17.27 -15.82
C ALA A 338 -7.97 -18.15 -15.37
N VAL A 339 -7.85 -19.44 -15.68
CA VAL A 339 -8.62 -20.52 -15.08
C VAL A 339 -7.86 -21.00 -13.84
N SER A 340 -8.56 -21.17 -12.72
CA SER A 340 -7.97 -21.60 -11.45
C SER A 340 -8.89 -22.60 -10.75
N GLU A 341 -8.27 -23.55 -10.04
CA GLU A 341 -8.98 -24.55 -9.24
C GLU A 341 -9.15 -24.04 -7.81
N ILE A 342 -10.37 -24.13 -7.27
CA ILE A 342 -10.66 -23.83 -5.87
C ILE A 342 -10.64 -25.14 -5.10
N GLU A 343 -9.87 -25.15 -4.03
CA GLU A 343 -9.70 -26.29 -3.14
C GLU A 343 -10.71 -26.28 -1.98
N SER A 344 -11.02 -27.47 -1.47
CA SER A 344 -11.84 -27.63 -0.27
C SER A 344 -11.12 -27.08 0.97
N PRO A 345 -11.78 -26.25 1.81
CA PRO A 345 -11.22 -25.73 3.07
C PRO A 345 -11.25 -26.74 4.23
N THR A 346 -11.96 -27.87 4.11
CA THR A 346 -12.13 -28.86 5.18
C THR A 346 -12.26 -30.28 4.63
N ASP A 347 -12.00 -31.27 5.48
CA ASP A 347 -12.42 -32.65 5.24
C ASP A 347 -13.93 -32.76 5.45
N GLY A 348 -14.64 -33.44 4.55
CA GLY A 348 -16.09 -33.54 4.65
C GLY A 348 -16.78 -34.16 3.44
N ILE A 349 -18.07 -33.90 3.32
CA ILE A 349 -18.91 -34.28 2.19
C ILE A 349 -19.46 -33.01 1.55
N LEU A 350 -19.38 -32.91 0.21
CA LEU A 350 -20.01 -31.81 -0.53
C LEU A 350 -21.53 -31.90 -0.40
N ALA A 351 -22.11 -31.04 0.43
CA ALA A 351 -23.50 -31.14 0.86
C ALA A 351 -24.46 -30.34 -0.03
N GLU A 352 -24.03 -29.19 -0.53
CA GLU A 352 -24.83 -28.32 -1.38
C GLU A 352 -23.94 -27.54 -2.36
N ILE A 353 -24.39 -27.40 -3.61
CA ILE A 353 -23.79 -26.53 -4.62
C ILE A 353 -24.71 -25.31 -4.75
N LEU A 354 -24.19 -24.14 -4.36
CA LEU A 354 -24.93 -22.87 -4.36
C LEU A 354 -24.81 -22.15 -5.71
N ALA A 355 -23.68 -22.36 -6.42
CA ALA A 355 -23.40 -21.80 -7.74
C ALA A 355 -23.27 -22.91 -8.80
N PRO A 356 -24.26 -23.08 -9.69
CA PRO A 356 -24.17 -24.02 -10.81
C PRO A 356 -23.05 -23.67 -11.79
N GLU A 357 -22.67 -24.64 -12.62
CA GLU A 357 -21.77 -24.39 -13.76
C GLU A 357 -22.32 -23.27 -14.66
N GLU A 358 -21.42 -22.54 -15.31
CA GLU A 358 -21.70 -21.39 -16.18
C GLU A 358 -22.27 -20.15 -15.46
N THR A 359 -22.24 -20.11 -14.13
CA THR A 359 -22.74 -18.96 -13.33
C THR A 359 -21.61 -17.97 -13.02
N LEU A 360 -21.89 -16.67 -13.14
CA LEU A 360 -21.02 -15.59 -12.65
C LEU A 360 -21.28 -15.37 -11.16
N VAL A 361 -20.21 -15.42 -10.35
CA VAL A 361 -20.28 -15.28 -8.90
C VAL A 361 -19.32 -14.17 -8.45
N PRO A 362 -19.78 -13.20 -7.63
CA PRO A 362 -18.92 -12.19 -7.05
C PRO A 362 -17.79 -12.79 -6.21
N LEU A 363 -16.63 -12.12 -6.18
CA LEU A 363 -15.53 -12.55 -5.31
C LEU A 363 -15.96 -12.48 -3.83
N ALA A 364 -15.47 -13.41 -3.02
CA ALA A 364 -15.84 -13.60 -1.62
C ALA A 364 -17.28 -14.12 -1.35
N GLU A 365 -18.05 -14.52 -2.37
CA GLU A 365 -19.31 -15.25 -2.18
C GLU A 365 -19.13 -16.78 -2.09
N SER A 366 -20.11 -17.44 -1.47
CA SER A 366 -20.12 -18.89 -1.26
C SER A 366 -20.53 -19.65 -2.53
N LEU A 367 -19.71 -20.61 -2.95
CA LEU A 367 -19.94 -21.47 -4.11
C LEU A 367 -20.63 -22.79 -3.74
N ALA A 368 -20.33 -23.33 -2.57
CA ALA A 368 -20.87 -24.58 -2.06
C ALA A 368 -20.75 -24.67 -0.54
N ILE A 369 -21.41 -25.67 0.05
CA ILE A 369 -21.33 -26.01 1.47
C ILE A 369 -20.76 -27.42 1.62
N ILE A 370 -19.73 -27.55 2.46
CA ILE A 370 -19.15 -28.84 2.83
C ILE A 370 -19.54 -29.15 4.26
N LYS A 371 -20.15 -30.31 4.49
CA LYS A 371 -20.45 -30.81 5.82
C LYS A 371 -19.22 -31.54 6.38
N PRO A 372 -18.63 -31.10 7.51
CA PRO A 372 -17.50 -31.80 8.11
C PRO A 372 -17.87 -33.24 8.48
N LYS A 373 -16.90 -34.15 8.39
CA LYS A 373 -17.08 -35.55 8.74
C LYS A 373 -16.68 -35.85 10.19
#